data_AF-A0A4U2ZUW3-F1
#
_entry.id   AF-A0A4U2ZUW3-F1
#
_cell.length_a   1.000
_cell.length_b   1.000
_cell.length_c   1.000
_cell.angle_alpha   90.00
_cell.angle_beta   90.00
_cell.angle_gamma   90.00
#
_symmetry.space_group_name_H-M   'P 1'
#
loop_
_entity.id
_entity.type
_entity.pdbx_description
1 polymer ?
#
loop_
_entity_poly.entity_id
_entity_poly.type
_entity_poly.pdbx_seq_one_letter_code
_entity_poly.pdbx_strand_id
1 'polypeptide(L)' 'KKEMWNESERFWLNDLFQDIIQFLYPSLVNANVSIEKNLPYPIPLVGYRSEVRQVFLNILMNSIDALES' A
#
# COMPACT_ATOMS: atom_id res chain seq x y z
N LYS A 1 -28.62 8.89 8.67
CA LYS A 1 -27.37 8.17 9.00
C LYS A 1 -26.24 8.95 8.36
N LYS A 2 -25.47 9.72 9.12
CA LYS A 2 -24.32 10.47 8.61
C LYS A 2 -23.27 9.40 8.30
N GLU A 3 -23.12 9.03 7.03
CA GLU A 3 -22.05 8.10 6.68
C GLU A 3 -20.75 8.76 7.14
N MET A 4 -19.93 8.02 7.88
CA MET A 4 -18.58 8.45 8.25
C MET A 4 -17.77 8.45 6.96
N TRP A 5 -17.98 9.47 6.14
CA TRP A 5 -17.13 9.75 4.99
C TRP A 5 -15.74 10.00 5.56
N ASN A 6 -14.83 9.07 5.27
CA ASN A 6 -13.40 9.29 5.26
C ASN A 6 -13.13 10.76 4.94
N GLU A 7 -12.61 11.53 5.90
CA GLU A 7 -12.17 12.88 5.59
C GLU A 7 -10.82 12.80 4.89
N SER A 8 -10.57 13.68 3.93
CA SER A 8 -9.26 13.74 3.29
C SER A 8 -8.21 14.18 4.31
N GLU A 9 -7.13 13.43 4.44
CA GLU A 9 -6.06 13.72 5.39
C GLU A 9 -4.73 13.96 4.67
N ARG A 10 -3.81 14.68 5.33
CA ARG A 10 -2.41 14.74 4.90
C ARG A 10 -1.66 13.59 5.56
N PHE A 11 -0.99 12.78 4.76
CA PHE A 11 -0.20 11.64 5.24
C PHE A 11 1.08 11.49 4.41
N TRP A 12 2.03 10.71 4.95
CA TRP A 12 3.25 10.36 4.23
C TRP A 12 3.03 9.07 3.46
N LEU A 13 3.30 9.11 2.16
CA LEU A 13 3.13 7.95 1.30
C LEU A 13 4.12 6.83 1.67
N ASN A 14 5.30 7.19 2.17
CA ASN A 14 6.29 6.24 2.66
C ASN A 14 5.75 5.38 3.81
N ASP A 15 5.06 6.00 4.78
CA ASP A 15 4.47 5.30 5.93
C ASP A 15 3.35 4.37 5.45
N LEU A 16 2.53 4.82 4.49
CA LEU A 16 1.50 3.98 3.89
C LEU A 16 2.10 2.77 3.17
N PHE A 17 3.19 2.94 2.40
CA PHE A 17 3.89 1.81 1.77
C PHE A 17 4.50 0.86 2.80
N GLN A 18 5.03 1.37 3.91
CA GLN A 18 5.52 0.53 5.00
C GLN A 18 4.41 -0.35 5.58
N ASP A 19 3.25 0.22 5.88
CA ASP A 19 2.08 -0.52 6.40
C ASP A 19 1.60 -1.59 5.40
N ILE A 20 1.52 -1.24 4.11
CA ILE A 20 1.09 -2.16 3.06
C ILE A 20 2.07 -3.32 2.93
N ILE A 21 3.39 -3.05 2.90
CA ILE A 21 4.41 -4.10 2.78
C ILE A 21 4.41 -5.01 4.01
N GLN A 22 4.24 -4.45 5.21
CA GLN A 22 4.13 -5.24 6.43
C GLN A 22 2.89 -6.13 6.41
N PHE A 23 1.76 -5.61 5.94
CA PHE A 23 0.53 -6.38 5.77
C PHE A 23 0.69 -7.52 4.75
N LEU A 24 1.37 -7.27 3.64
CA LEU A 24 1.62 -8.25 2.58
C LEU A 24 2.77 -9.21 2.88
N TYR A 25 3.52 -9.01 3.96
CA TYR A 25 4.73 -9.78 4.26
C TYR A 25 4.55 -11.31 4.21
N PRO A 26 3.45 -11.89 4.76
CA PRO A 26 3.21 -13.33 4.63
C PRO A 26 3.09 -13.80 3.17
N SER A 27 2.36 -13.06 2.33
CA SER A 27 2.19 -13.39 0.90
C SER A 27 3.52 -13.29 0.14
N LEU A 28 4.32 -12.26 0.43
CA LEU A 28 5.65 -12.09 -0.18
C LEU A 28 6.58 -13.27 0.14
N VAL A 29 6.61 -13.71 1.40
CA VAL A 29 7.43 -14.85 1.83
C VAL A 29 6.93 -16.14 1.17
N ASN A 30 5.62 -16.36 1.12
CA ASN A 30 5.04 -17.56 0.50
C ASN A 30 5.35 -17.63 -1.00
N ALA A 31 5.27 -16.50 -1.70
CA ALA A 31 5.57 -16.37 -3.12
C ALA A 31 7.08 -16.32 -3.45
N ASN A 32 7.95 -16.29 -2.43
CA ASN A 32 9.38 -16.02 -2.57
C ASN A 32 9.69 -14.72 -3.36
N VAL A 33 8.91 -13.67 -3.10
CA VAL A 33 9.03 -12.35 -3.74
C VAL A 33 9.76 -11.37 -2.83
N SER A 34 10.75 -10.65 -3.38
CA SER A 34 11.44 -9.54 -2.71
C SER A 34 10.96 -8.19 -3.22
N ILE A 35 10.81 -7.20 -2.34
CA ILE A 35 10.48 -5.81 -2.71
C ILE A 35 11.72 -4.92 -2.62
N GLU A 36 12.01 -4.22 -3.70
CA GLU A 36 12.99 -3.13 -3.73
C GLU A 36 12.27 -1.77 -3.59
N LYS A 37 12.70 -0.94 -2.63
CA LYS A 37 12.09 0.38 -2.38
C LYS A 37 13.01 1.49 -2.85
N ASN A 38 12.68 2.11 -3.97
CA ASN A 38 13.37 3.28 -4.51
C ASN A 38 12.47 4.52 -4.40
N LEU A 39 12.12 4.88 -3.16
CA LEU A 39 11.22 6.00 -2.87
C LEU A 39 12.00 7.12 -2.15
N PRO A 40 11.96 8.37 -2.63
CA PRO A 40 12.45 9.50 -1.84
C PRO A 40 11.64 9.63 -0.54
N TYR A 41 12.27 10.12 0.53
CA TYR A 41 11.59 10.39 1.80
C TYR A 41 11.78 11.86 2.21
N PRO A 42 10.71 12.57 2.62
CA PRO A 42 9.32 12.13 2.68
C PRO A 42 8.50 12.53 1.43
N ILE A 43 7.49 11.75 1.08
CA ILE A 43 6.51 12.05 0.01
C ILE A 43 5.16 12.39 0.65
N PRO A 44 4.79 13.68 0.76
CA PRO A 44 3.49 14.08 1.30
C PRO A 44 2.37 13.84 0.28
N LEU A 45 1.23 13.35 0.74
CA LEU A 45 0.00 13.24 -0.04
C LEU A 45 -1.18 13.77 0.78
N VAL A 46 -2.13 14.43 0.10
CA VAL A 46 -3.41 14.83 0.68
C VAL A 46 -4.50 14.04 -0.04
N GLY A 47 -5.29 13.26 0.69
CA GLY A 47 -6.34 12.44 0.11
C GLY A 47 -6.95 11.46 1.10
N TYR A 48 -7.79 10.56 0.59
CA TYR A 48 -8.41 9.51 1.40
C TYR A 48 -7.43 8.34 1.53
N ARG A 49 -6.71 8.28 2.66
CA ARG A 49 -5.62 7.32 2.87
C ARG A 49 -6.03 5.87 2.64
N SER A 50 -7.25 5.46 3.03
CA SER A 50 -7.72 4.10 2.82
C SER A 50 -8.00 3.76 1.35
N GLU A 51 -8.50 4.72 0.57
CA GLU A 51 -8.73 4.52 -0.88
C GLU A 51 -7.40 4.34 -1.61
N VAL A 52 -6.42 5.21 -1.28
CA VAL A 52 -5.06 5.12 -1.79
C VAL A 52 -4.42 3.79 -1.39
N ARG A 53 -4.61 3.36 -0.13
CA ARG A 53 -4.17 2.05 0.36
C ARG A 53 -4.72 0.92 -0.49
N GLN A 54 -6.03 0.93 -0.78
CA GLN A 54 -6.70 -0.13 -1.52
C GLN A 54 -6.18 -0.22 -2.96
N VAL A 55 -5.96 0.91 -3.63
CA VAL A 55 -5.39 0.93 -4.98
C VAL A 55 -4.01 0.29 -5.00
N PHE A 56 -3.12 0.65 -4.07
CA PHE A 56 -1.79 0.06 -4.01
C PHE A 56 -1.80 -1.43 -3.63
N LEU A 57 -2.69 -1.85 -2.73
CA LEU A 57 -2.87 -3.27 -2.43
C LEU A 57 -3.26 -4.05 -3.67
N ASN A 58 -4.22 -3.56 -4.46
CA ASN A 58 -4.67 -4.24 -5.67
C ASN A 58 -3.52 -4.41 -6.68
N ILE A 59 -2.72 -3.36 -6.88
CA ILE A 59 -1.58 -3.39 -7.82
C ILE A 59 -0.51 -4.38 -7.32
N LEU A 60 -0.15 -4.32 -6.04
CA LEU A 60 0.89 -5.18 -5.48
C LEU A 60 0.47 -6.65 -5.42
N MET A 61 -0.79 -6.94 -5.04
CA MET A 61 -1.32 -8.31 -5.08
C MET A 61 -1.27 -8.88 -6.50
N ASN A 62 -1.76 -8.14 -7.49
CA ASN A 62 -1.67 -8.58 -8.89
C ASN A 62 -0.22 -8.85 -9.34
N SER A 63 0.74 -8.08 -8.83
CA SER A 63 2.16 -8.27 -9.14
C SER A 63 2.74 -9.53 -8.48
N ILE A 64 2.32 -9.83 -7.25
CA ILE A 64 2.71 -11.05 -6.53
C ILE A 64 2.12 -12.28 -7.25
N ASP A 65 0.82 -12.27 -7.52
CA ASP A 65 0.10 -13.37 -8.18
C ASP A 65 0.72 -13.70 -9.55
N ALA A 66 1.15 -12.68 -10.31
CA ALA A 66 1.80 -12.86 -11.60
C ALA A 66 3.20 -13.51 -11.51
N LEU A 67 3.88 -13.42 -10.36
CA LEU A 67 5.20 -14.02 -10.14
C LEU A 67 5.13 -15.44 -9.57
N GLU A 68 4.01 -15.82 -8.93
CA GLU A 68 3.76 -17.21 -8.52
C GLU A 68 3.45 -18.15 -9.69
N SER A 69 3.17 -17.59 -10.88
CA SER A 69 2.69 -18.28 -12.09
C SER A 69 3.78 -18.94 -12.93
#